data_AF-S4P981-F1
#
_entry.id   AF-S4P981-F1
#
_cell.length_a   1.000
_cell.length_b   1.000
_cell.length_c   1.000
_cell.angle_alpha   90.00
_cell.angle_beta   90.00
_cell.angle_gamma   90.00
#
_symmetry.space_group_name_H-M   'P 1'
#
loop_
_entity.id
_entity.type
_entity.pdbx_description
1 polymer ?
#
loop_
_entity_poly.entity_id
_entity_poly.type
_entity_poly.pdbx_seq_one_letter_code
_entity_poly.pdbx_strand_id
1 'polypeptide(L)'
;MDYGAGDVCQALSWMFHKSAFPYKNWNENIPRDVFLMRNLYQDFCHVNLDVCGPQEKTFLVDHPGDIINKYTLQVGDECIISPLSLFYTDLLKITGPKMTKIQNRQLSDAEDPFDAEFLRETGRKRETADPGNNESQQLEGLNESQPTANPDEDIVVDTLEGVSGEVALAPGQVLSLDAAILQSIDSCPNEELKRKMYSSILIIGGGVKVHGLNLWLQNKLALQIPYIYKTEQLEIVTSPKDIDPASTVWKGAAVMSCLESASELWINQNEWNRYGLKILRERAPFIW
;
A
#
# COMPACT_ATOMS: atom_id res chain seq x y z
N MET A 1 2.97 3.23 -4.48
CA MET A 1 3.38 4.55 -5.01
C MET A 1 4.45 5.09 -4.08
N ASP A 2 5.56 5.59 -4.61
CA ASP A 2 6.70 6.05 -3.79
C ASP A 2 6.56 7.52 -3.37
N TYR A 3 5.34 7.94 -3.00
CA TYR A 3 5.07 9.26 -2.45
C TYR A 3 3.92 9.23 -1.44
N GLY A 4 3.86 10.23 -0.56
CA GLY A 4 2.77 10.40 0.40
C GLY A 4 2.79 11.76 1.10
N ALA A 5 2.17 11.84 2.27
CA ALA A 5 2.07 13.10 3.02
C ALA A 5 3.43 13.65 3.47
N GLY A 6 4.45 12.80 3.61
CA GLY A 6 5.82 13.26 3.87
C GLY A 6 6.35 14.16 2.75
N ASP A 7 6.15 13.76 1.49
CA ASP A 7 6.55 14.54 0.32
C ASP A 7 5.72 15.81 0.18
N VAL A 8 4.42 15.72 0.47
CA VAL A 8 3.52 16.89 0.51
C VAL A 8 4.00 17.90 1.56
N CYS A 9 4.37 17.43 2.75
CA CYS A 9 4.90 18.25 3.85
C CYS A 9 6.25 18.89 3.49
N GLN A 10 7.13 18.16 2.80
CA GLN A 10 8.38 18.72 2.26
C GLN A 10 8.12 19.77 1.18
N ALA A 11 7.14 19.54 0.29
CA ALA A 11 6.75 20.52 -0.72
C ALA A 11 6.19 21.80 -0.10
N LEU A 12 5.37 21.68 0.95
CA LEU A 12 4.90 22.81 1.75
C LEU A 12 6.08 23.56 2.37
N SER A 13 7.01 22.85 3.03
CA SER A 13 8.22 23.44 3.60
C SER A 13 8.99 24.24 2.54
N TRP A 14 9.23 23.65 1.37
CA TRP A 14 9.93 24.32 0.28
C TRP A 14 9.23 25.60 -0.18
N MET A 15 7.89 25.59 -0.29
CA MET A 15 7.11 26.78 -0.64
C MET A 15 7.17 27.85 0.46
N PHE A 16 7.02 27.47 1.72
CA PHE A 16 7.14 28.42 2.84
C PHE A 16 8.50 29.10 2.88
N HIS A 17 9.60 28.37 2.66
CA HIS A 17 10.93 28.96 2.62
C HIS A 17 11.12 29.94 1.46
N LYS A 18 10.40 29.75 0.34
CA LYS A 18 10.34 30.73 -0.75
C LYS A 18 9.46 31.94 -0.43
N SER A 19 8.41 31.76 0.37
CA SER A 19 7.46 32.80 0.79
C SER A 19 7.83 33.47 2.12
N ALA A 20 9.14 33.57 2.42
CA ALA A 20 9.69 34.26 3.59
C ALA A 20 9.24 33.70 4.97
N PHE A 21 9.19 32.37 5.13
CA PHE A 21 8.89 31.69 6.40
C PHE A 21 9.54 32.37 7.63
N PRO A 22 8.77 32.72 8.67
CA PRO A 22 9.25 33.59 9.75
C PRO A 22 10.24 32.90 10.70
N TYR A 23 10.16 31.57 10.85
CA TYR A 23 11.10 30.80 11.66
C TYR A 23 12.37 30.49 10.83
N LYS A 24 13.38 31.37 10.95
CA LYS A 24 14.62 31.33 10.13
C LYS A 24 15.60 30.22 10.48
N ASN A 25 15.55 29.71 11.70
CA ASN A 25 16.46 28.66 12.18
C ASN A 25 15.93 27.25 11.89
N TRP A 26 14.90 27.12 11.04
CA TRP A 26 14.35 25.83 10.65
C TRP A 26 15.43 24.91 10.08
N ASN A 27 15.46 23.66 10.56
CA ASN A 27 16.41 22.65 10.12
C ASN A 27 15.73 21.28 9.98
N GLU A 28 15.81 20.68 8.79
CA GLU A 28 15.30 19.34 8.51
C GLU A 28 15.93 18.21 9.34
N ASN A 29 17.13 18.44 9.88
CA ASN A 29 17.83 17.47 10.71
C ASN A 29 17.38 17.50 12.18
N ILE A 30 16.56 18.48 12.58
CA ILE A 30 16.03 18.60 13.94
C ILE A 30 14.63 17.97 13.99
N PRO A 31 14.40 16.87 14.75
CA PRO A 31 13.11 16.19 14.79
C PRO A 31 11.93 17.06 15.20
N ARG A 32 12.15 18.05 16.09
CA ARG A 32 11.12 19.02 16.51
C ARG A 32 10.69 19.95 15.39
N ASP A 33 11.62 20.38 14.54
CA ASP A 33 11.32 21.23 13.38
C ASP A 33 10.56 20.46 12.30
N VAL A 34 10.90 19.18 12.11
CA VAL A 34 10.14 18.27 11.24
C VAL A 34 8.72 18.06 11.79
N PHE A 35 8.57 17.86 13.10
CA PHE A 35 7.26 17.73 13.74
C PHE A 35 6.43 19.02 13.65
N LEU A 36 7.06 20.18 13.84
CA LEU A 36 6.45 21.48 13.62
C LEU A 36 5.89 21.56 12.20
N MET A 37 6.72 21.30 11.17
CA MET A 37 6.29 21.37 9.77
C MET A 37 5.14 20.39 9.47
N ARG A 38 5.15 19.20 10.08
CA ARG A 38 4.05 18.24 10.00
C ARG A 38 2.75 18.78 10.61
N ASN A 39 2.82 19.48 11.75
CA ASN A 39 1.65 20.10 12.37
C ASN A 39 1.13 21.25 11.49
N LEU A 40 2.00 22.11 10.97
CA LEU A 40 1.60 23.17 10.04
C LEU A 40 0.91 22.59 8.80
N TYR A 41 1.42 21.49 8.25
CA TYR A 41 0.76 20.76 7.17
C TYR A 41 -0.65 20.30 7.56
N GLN A 42 -0.83 19.70 8.74
CA GLN A 42 -2.14 19.22 9.19
C GLN A 42 -3.12 20.35 9.49
N ASP A 43 -2.64 21.47 10.03
CA ASP A 43 -3.48 22.57 10.50
C ASP A 43 -3.81 23.58 9.39
N PHE A 44 -2.88 23.78 8.44
CA PHE A 44 -3.00 24.84 7.43
C PHE A 44 -3.43 24.32 6.07
N CYS A 45 -3.06 23.11 5.67
CA CYS A 45 -3.39 22.61 4.34
C CYS A 45 -4.86 22.19 4.22
N HIS A 46 -5.45 22.49 3.07
CA HIS A 46 -6.82 22.10 2.73
C HIS A 46 -6.96 21.95 1.21
N VAL A 47 -8.02 21.27 0.79
CA VAL A 47 -8.48 21.22 -0.59
C VAL A 47 -9.92 21.72 -0.61
N ASN A 48 -10.06 23.00 -0.31
CA ASN A 48 -11.34 23.72 -0.33
C ASN A 48 -11.17 24.96 -1.21
N LEU A 49 -11.85 24.97 -2.36
CA LEU A 49 -11.77 26.04 -3.35
C LEU A 49 -12.54 27.31 -2.93
N ASP A 50 -13.40 27.22 -1.92
CA ASP A 50 -14.13 28.38 -1.40
C ASP A 50 -13.25 29.25 -0.50
N VAL A 51 -12.12 28.70 -0.04
CA VAL A 51 -11.12 29.42 0.74
C VAL A 51 -10.19 30.15 -0.23
N CYS A 52 -10.41 31.45 -0.37
CA CYS A 52 -9.68 32.30 -1.29
C CYS A 52 -8.86 33.38 -0.56
N GLY A 53 -7.69 33.70 -1.13
CA GLY A 53 -6.86 34.83 -0.71
C GLY A 53 -5.94 34.55 0.49
N PRO A 54 -5.12 35.53 0.87
CA PRO A 54 -4.17 35.38 1.97
C PRO A 54 -4.88 35.18 3.30
N GLN A 55 -4.42 34.20 4.08
CA GLN A 55 -4.87 33.94 5.44
C GLN A 55 -3.74 34.14 6.42
N GLU A 56 -4.02 34.84 7.52
CA GLU A 56 -3.09 34.91 8.64
C GLU A 56 -3.19 33.63 9.47
N LYS A 57 -2.05 32.96 9.66
CA LYS A 57 -1.93 31.79 10.54
C LYS A 57 -0.84 32.04 11.57
N THR A 58 -1.00 31.45 12.75
CA THR A 58 -0.02 31.56 13.83
C THR A 58 0.39 30.20 14.32
N PHE A 59 1.65 30.06 14.71
CA PHE A 59 2.19 28.83 15.28
C PHE A 59 3.22 29.13 16.36
N LEU A 60 3.50 28.12 17.19
CA LEU A 60 4.46 28.19 18.28
C LEU A 60 5.66 27.31 17.96
N VAL A 61 6.86 27.79 18.31
CA VAL A 61 8.10 27.01 18.27
C VAL A 61 8.58 26.82 19.70
N ASP A 62 8.69 25.56 20.10
CA ASP A 62 9.08 25.14 21.45
C ASP A 62 10.27 24.16 21.38
N HIS A 63 11.45 24.71 21.67
CA HIS A 63 12.70 23.96 21.77
C HIS A 63 13.16 23.90 23.23
N PRO A 64 13.64 22.74 23.72
CA PRO A 64 14.12 22.60 25.08
C PRO A 64 15.26 23.58 25.38
N GLY A 65 15.09 24.41 26.41
CA GLY A 65 16.09 25.40 26.83
C GLY A 65 15.91 26.79 26.21
N ASP A 66 15.03 26.93 25.21
CA ASP A 66 14.67 28.21 24.62
C ASP A 66 13.33 28.72 25.17
N ILE A 67 13.08 30.03 24.98
CA ILE A 67 11.75 30.60 25.19
C ILE A 67 10.81 30.16 24.07
N ILE A 68 9.55 29.90 24.42
CA ILE A 68 8.51 29.57 23.42
C ILE A 68 8.27 30.81 22.56
N ASN A 69 8.57 30.70 21.26
CA ASN A 69 8.42 31.79 20.31
C ASN A 69 7.11 31.62 19.53
N LYS A 70 6.32 32.70 19.45
CA LYS A 70 5.11 32.76 18.62
C LYS A 70 5.44 33.46 17.31
N TYR A 71 5.09 32.81 16.19
CA TYR A 71 5.26 33.36 14.86
C TYR A 71 3.90 33.51 14.16
N THR A 72 3.82 34.51 13.29
CA THR A 72 2.69 34.76 12.41
C THR A 72 3.17 34.69 10.97
N LEU A 73 2.44 33.99 10.13
CA LEU A 73 2.71 33.82 8.69
C LEU A 73 1.43 34.12 7.92
N GLN A 74 1.55 34.89 6.84
CA GLN A 74 0.51 35.03 5.83
C GLN A 74 0.66 33.87 4.86
N VAL A 75 -0.31 32.98 4.83
CA VAL A 75 -0.35 31.84 3.90
C VAL A 75 -1.33 32.10 2.77
N GLY A 76 -1.04 31.59 1.58
CA GLY A 76 -1.89 31.66 0.40
C GLY A 76 -2.10 30.29 -0.24
N ASP A 77 -1.92 30.26 -1.56
CA ASP A 77 -2.20 29.08 -2.38
C ASP A 77 -1.31 27.88 -2.06
N GLU A 78 -0.17 28.06 -1.40
CA GLU A 78 0.73 26.95 -1.03
C GLU A 78 0.05 25.91 -0.12
N CYS A 79 -0.93 26.33 0.69
CA CYS A 79 -1.73 25.44 1.55
C CYS A 79 -2.67 24.53 0.76
N ILE A 80 -3.02 24.91 -0.48
CA ILE A 80 -3.84 24.11 -1.41
C ILE A 80 -2.95 23.38 -2.41
N ILE A 81 -1.95 24.05 -2.97
CA ILE A 81 -1.04 23.50 -3.97
C ILE A 81 -0.27 22.30 -3.41
N SER A 82 0.17 22.35 -2.14
CA SER A 82 0.88 21.24 -1.52
C SER A 82 0.05 19.94 -1.50
N PRO A 83 -1.16 19.86 -0.89
CA PRO A 83 -1.95 18.62 -0.93
C PRO A 83 -2.41 18.24 -2.34
N LEU A 84 -2.60 19.21 -3.24
CA LEU A 84 -2.92 18.94 -4.64
C LEU A 84 -1.81 18.20 -5.40
N SER A 85 -0.58 18.18 -4.90
CA SER A 85 0.52 17.40 -5.49
C SER A 85 0.26 15.89 -5.53
N LEU A 86 -0.66 15.37 -4.70
CA LEU A 86 -1.14 13.98 -4.79
C LEU A 86 -1.88 13.69 -6.11
N PHE A 87 -2.43 14.74 -6.72
CA PHE A 87 -3.19 14.71 -7.97
C PHE A 87 -2.40 15.25 -9.17
N TYR A 88 -1.39 16.08 -8.90
CA TYR A 88 -0.47 16.70 -9.86
C TYR A 88 0.96 16.41 -9.43
N THR A 89 1.45 15.23 -9.79
CA THR A 89 2.67 14.63 -9.22
C THR A 89 3.97 15.30 -9.65
N ASP A 90 3.93 16.25 -10.60
CA ASP A 90 5.10 17.02 -11.02
C ASP A 90 5.75 17.79 -9.86
N LEU A 91 4.95 18.32 -8.93
CA LEU A 91 5.49 19.04 -7.77
C LEU A 91 6.29 18.11 -6.85
N LEU A 92 5.94 16.82 -6.78
CA LEU A 92 6.62 15.86 -5.92
C LEU A 92 8.06 15.57 -6.35
N LYS A 93 8.43 15.89 -7.60
CA LYS A 93 9.80 15.71 -8.12
C LYS A 93 10.85 16.52 -7.37
N ILE A 94 10.45 17.58 -6.66
CA ILE A 94 11.37 18.37 -5.80
C ILE A 94 11.88 17.57 -4.60
N THR A 95 11.17 16.50 -4.21
CA THR A 95 11.50 15.61 -3.09
C THR A 95 12.23 14.35 -3.55
N GLY A 96 12.81 14.40 -4.77
CA GLY A 96 13.53 13.29 -5.39
C GLY A 96 12.69 12.50 -6.41
N PRO A 97 13.31 11.51 -7.08
CA PRO A 97 12.65 10.70 -8.10
C PRO A 97 11.54 9.87 -7.47
N LYS A 98 10.37 9.87 -8.11
CA LYS A 98 9.19 9.09 -7.69
C LYS A 98 8.93 8.00 -8.72
N MET A 99 8.40 6.87 -8.26
CA MET A 99 7.98 5.79 -9.14
C MET A 99 6.66 5.20 -8.67
N THR A 100 5.88 4.70 -9.62
CA THR A 100 4.80 3.77 -9.33
C THR A 100 5.31 2.34 -9.47
N LYS A 101 5.09 1.54 -8.43
CA LYS A 101 5.35 0.11 -8.42
C LYS A 101 4.02 -0.61 -8.60
N ILE A 102 3.96 -1.51 -9.57
CA ILE A 102 2.87 -2.47 -9.70
C ILE A 102 3.34 -3.75 -9.04
N GLN A 103 2.51 -4.28 -8.14
CA GLN A 103 2.78 -5.58 -7.56
C GLN A 103 2.44 -6.63 -8.61
N ASN A 104 3.48 -7.17 -9.26
CA ASN A 104 3.32 -8.37 -10.05
C ASN A 104 3.07 -9.53 -9.10
N ARG A 105 2.29 -10.51 -9.55
CA ARG A 105 2.16 -11.78 -8.86
C ARG A 105 3.57 -12.35 -8.69
N GLN A 106 4.02 -12.53 -7.45
CA GLN A 106 5.25 -13.27 -7.18
C GLN A 106 4.99 -14.70 -7.66
N LEU A 107 5.66 -15.08 -8.74
CA LEU A 107 5.49 -16.39 -9.37
C LEU A 107 6.23 -17.48 -8.59
N SER A 108 7.30 -17.11 -7.89
CA SER A 108 8.17 -18.01 -7.14
C SER A 108 8.93 -17.27 -6.04
N ASP A 109 9.09 -17.89 -4.88
CA ASP A 109 10.01 -17.42 -3.84
C ASP A 109 11.26 -18.30 -3.75
N ALA A 110 12.45 -17.72 -3.97
CA ALA A 110 13.72 -18.44 -3.93
C ALA A 110 14.09 -18.92 -2.51
N GLU A 111 13.54 -18.29 -1.48
CA GLU A 111 13.75 -18.68 -0.07
C GLU A 111 12.75 -19.74 0.39
N ASP A 112 11.80 -20.14 -0.46
CA ASP A 112 10.80 -21.18 -0.16
C ASP A 112 11.13 -22.50 -0.88
N PRO A 113 11.69 -23.51 -0.16
CA PRO A 113 12.06 -24.80 -0.76
C PRO A 113 10.88 -25.63 -1.29
N PHE A 114 9.65 -25.20 -0.99
CA PHE A 114 8.42 -25.88 -1.35
C PHE A 114 7.62 -25.09 -2.38
N ASP A 115 8.20 -24.02 -2.93
CA ASP A 115 7.58 -23.21 -3.96
C ASP A 115 7.11 -24.07 -5.14
N ALA A 116 5.88 -23.84 -5.60
CA ALA A 116 5.24 -24.69 -6.61
C ALA A 116 6.00 -24.67 -7.95
N GLU A 117 6.59 -23.53 -8.31
CA GLU A 117 7.39 -23.40 -9.53
C GLU A 117 8.76 -24.08 -9.35
N PHE A 118 9.41 -23.89 -8.20
CA PHE A 118 10.66 -24.59 -7.87
C PHE A 118 10.49 -26.11 -7.90
N LEU A 119 9.41 -26.64 -7.29
CA LEU A 119 9.11 -28.07 -7.30
C LEU A 119 8.84 -28.58 -8.72
N ARG A 120 8.14 -27.80 -9.55
CA ARG A 120 7.89 -28.13 -10.96
C ARG A 120 9.18 -28.17 -11.79
N GLU A 121 10.06 -27.17 -11.61
CA GLU A 121 11.32 -27.09 -12.34
C GLU A 121 12.29 -28.20 -11.92
N THR A 122 12.45 -28.44 -10.62
CA THR A 122 13.33 -29.49 -10.10
C THR A 122 12.79 -30.90 -10.36
N GLY A 123 11.47 -31.08 -10.38
CA GLY A 123 10.82 -32.34 -10.75
C GLY A 123 11.05 -32.71 -12.22
N ARG A 124 10.82 -31.77 -13.15
CA ARG A 124 11.07 -31.98 -14.59
C ARG A 124 12.53 -32.26 -14.92
N LYS A 125 13.46 -31.68 -14.16
CA LYS A 125 14.91 -31.90 -14.32
C LYS A 125 15.34 -33.33 -13.91
N ARG A 126 14.57 -34.01 -13.06
CA ARG A 126 14.78 -35.43 -12.73
C ARG A 126 14.26 -36.36 -13.83
N GLU A 127 13.16 -36.01 -14.49
CA GLU A 127 12.59 -36.81 -15.59
C GLU A 127 13.40 -36.70 -16.90
N THR A 128 14.00 -35.54 -17.15
CA THR A 128 14.87 -35.33 -18.33
C THR A 128 16.30 -35.84 -18.15
N ALA A 129 16.67 -36.28 -16.94
CA ALA A 129 17.98 -36.78 -16.59
C ALA A 129 17.97 -38.27 -16.22
N ASP A 130 17.21 -39.13 -16.91
CA ASP A 130 17.66 -40.50 -17.27
C ASP A 130 16.62 -41.30 -18.08
N PRO A 131 16.98 -41.83 -19.26
CA PRO A 131 16.49 -43.13 -19.68
C PRO A 131 17.62 -44.17 -19.83
N GLY A 132 18.78 -43.99 -19.19
CA GLY A 132 19.83 -44.98 -19.30
C GLY A 132 21.05 -44.77 -18.41
N ASN A 133 20.99 -45.25 -17.17
CA ASN A 133 22.12 -45.99 -16.59
C ASN A 133 21.72 -46.81 -15.35
N ASN A 134 21.59 -48.12 -15.56
CA ASN A 134 21.84 -49.10 -14.50
C ASN A 134 23.36 -49.12 -14.22
N GLU A 135 23.77 -49.04 -12.95
CA GLU A 135 24.55 -50.08 -12.24
C GLU A 135 25.18 -49.58 -10.92
N SER A 136 24.64 -50.09 -9.79
CA SER A 136 25.36 -50.58 -8.56
C SER A 136 26.12 -49.55 -7.67
N GLN A 137 26.18 -49.57 -6.33
CA GLN A 137 26.14 -50.59 -5.25
C GLN A 137 25.66 -49.91 -3.93
N GLN A 138 24.61 -50.41 -3.26
CA GLN A 138 24.59 -51.22 -2.00
C GLN A 138 25.14 -50.59 -0.69
N LEU A 139 24.24 -50.42 0.30
CA LEU A 139 24.34 -51.11 1.61
C LEU A 139 22.95 -51.25 2.29
N GLU A 140 22.73 -52.42 2.89
CA GLU A 140 21.53 -53.02 3.51
C GLU A 140 21.09 -52.32 4.82
N GLY A 141 19.90 -52.46 5.41
CA GLY A 141 18.67 -53.24 5.17
C GLY A 141 17.77 -53.16 6.43
N LEU A 142 16.44 -53.29 6.29
CA LEU A 142 15.51 -54.10 7.12
C LEU A 142 14.02 -53.67 6.97
N ASN A 143 13.27 -54.62 6.40
CA ASN A 143 11.90 -55.06 6.69
C ASN A 143 10.63 -54.29 6.23
N GLU A 144 9.97 -54.95 5.26
CA GLU A 144 8.54 -55.29 5.17
C GLU A 144 7.49 -54.19 5.40
N SER A 145 6.87 -53.73 4.31
CA SER A 145 5.51 -54.12 3.86
C SER A 145 4.92 -53.04 2.95
N GLN A 146 4.59 -53.41 1.70
CA GLN A 146 3.72 -52.59 0.84
C GLN A 146 2.31 -52.54 1.45
N PRO A 147 1.60 -51.42 1.26
CA PRO A 147 0.48 -51.49 0.34
C PRO A 147 0.48 -50.33 -0.67
N THR A 148 0.35 -50.72 -1.94
CA THR A 148 -0.40 -50.05 -3.02
C THR A 148 -0.55 -48.52 -2.93
N ALA A 149 0.32 -47.79 -3.63
CA ALA A 149 0.07 -46.40 -3.98
C ALA A 149 -1.02 -46.36 -5.07
N ASN A 150 -2.21 -45.89 -4.70
CA ASN A 150 -3.22 -45.42 -5.64
C ASN A 150 -2.63 -44.25 -6.46
N PRO A 151 -2.86 -44.17 -7.78
CA PRO A 151 -2.40 -43.06 -8.60
C PRO A 151 -3.27 -41.78 -8.48
N ASP A 152 -4.17 -41.69 -7.50
CA ASP A 152 -5.18 -40.62 -7.39
C ASP A 152 -4.92 -39.63 -6.22
N GLU A 153 -3.67 -39.29 -5.95
CA GLU A 153 -3.34 -38.01 -5.29
C GLU A 153 -2.45 -37.18 -6.21
N ASP A 154 -2.93 -37.00 -7.45
CA ASP A 154 -2.54 -35.84 -8.23
C ASP A 154 -3.01 -34.63 -7.41
N ILE A 155 -2.06 -33.88 -6.86
CA ILE A 155 -2.31 -32.55 -6.34
C ILE A 155 -2.92 -31.80 -7.52
N VAL A 156 -4.22 -31.62 -7.48
CA VAL A 156 -4.99 -30.79 -8.42
C VAL A 156 -4.46 -29.38 -8.21
N VAL A 157 -3.38 -29.05 -8.91
CA VAL A 157 -2.93 -27.69 -9.10
C VAL A 157 -4.03 -27.07 -9.95
N ASP A 158 -4.98 -26.49 -9.24
CA ASP A 158 -6.07 -25.72 -9.81
C ASP A 158 -5.43 -24.84 -10.88
N THR A 159 -5.84 -25.06 -12.12
CA THR A 159 -5.25 -24.40 -13.27
C THR A 159 -5.75 -22.95 -13.20
N LEU A 160 -5.04 -22.13 -12.42
CA LEU A 160 -5.35 -20.72 -12.26
C LEU A 160 -5.15 -20.07 -13.61
N GLU A 161 -6.25 -19.92 -14.34
CA GLU A 161 -6.36 -19.21 -15.60
C GLU A 161 -5.53 -17.93 -15.52
N GLY A 162 -4.60 -17.78 -16.47
CA GLY A 162 -3.78 -16.58 -16.58
C GLY A 162 -4.68 -15.37 -16.74
N VAL A 163 -4.83 -14.60 -15.65
CA VAL A 163 -5.48 -13.29 -15.71
C VAL A 163 -4.67 -12.46 -16.69
N SER A 164 -5.30 -12.21 -17.83
CA SER A 164 -4.72 -11.54 -18.97
C SER A 164 -4.57 -10.06 -18.65
N GLY A 165 -3.37 -9.52 -18.89
CA GLY A 165 -3.07 -8.09 -18.86
C GLY A 165 -2.05 -7.70 -17.80
N GLU A 166 -0.76 -7.94 -18.05
CA GLU A 166 0.28 -7.19 -17.34
C GLU A 166 0.10 -5.71 -17.67
N VAL A 167 -0.34 -4.92 -16.68
CA VAL A 167 -0.42 -3.48 -16.83
C VAL A 167 1.00 -2.92 -16.82
N ALA A 168 1.55 -2.65 -18.00
CA ALA A 168 2.88 -2.07 -18.14
C ALA A 168 2.82 -0.55 -17.99
N LEU A 169 3.52 -0.02 -16.99
CA LEU A 169 3.77 1.43 -16.87
C LEU A 169 5.01 1.81 -17.67
N ALA A 170 5.00 3.02 -18.23
CA ALA A 170 6.21 3.56 -18.85
C ALA A 170 7.31 3.74 -17.77
N PRO A 171 8.59 3.51 -18.11
CA PRO A 171 9.69 3.70 -17.17
C PRO A 171 9.68 5.10 -16.56
N GLY A 172 9.68 5.19 -15.22
CA GLY A 172 9.66 6.47 -14.49
C GLY A 172 8.29 7.17 -14.45
N GLN A 173 7.22 6.52 -14.91
CA GLN A 173 5.87 7.05 -14.80
C GLN A 173 5.42 7.10 -13.32
N VAL A 174 4.91 8.26 -12.91
CA VAL A 174 4.34 8.49 -11.58
C VAL A 174 2.85 8.71 -11.76
N LEU A 175 2.05 7.77 -11.30
CA LEU A 175 0.59 7.92 -11.31
C LEU A 175 0.18 8.93 -10.24
N SER A 176 -0.83 9.73 -10.55
CA SER A 176 -1.56 10.49 -9.55
C SER A 176 -2.48 9.58 -8.73
N LEU A 177 -2.92 10.04 -7.57
CA LEU A 177 -3.77 9.25 -6.67
C LEU A 177 -5.07 8.80 -7.35
N ASP A 178 -5.72 9.69 -8.10
CA ASP A 178 -6.94 9.36 -8.84
C ASP A 178 -6.68 8.37 -9.99
N ALA A 179 -5.61 8.55 -10.76
CA ALA A 179 -5.26 7.61 -11.83
C ALA A 179 -4.92 6.22 -11.28
N ALA A 180 -4.22 6.16 -10.14
CA ALA A 180 -3.90 4.91 -9.46
C ALA A 180 -5.16 4.18 -8.96
N ILE A 181 -6.15 4.92 -8.43
CA ILE A 181 -7.45 4.36 -8.01
C ILE A 181 -8.20 3.79 -9.23
N LEU A 182 -8.32 4.56 -10.31
CA LEU A 182 -8.99 4.12 -11.53
C LEU A 182 -8.35 2.84 -12.09
N GLN A 183 -7.01 2.83 -12.19
CA GLN A 183 -6.26 1.67 -12.67
C GLN A 183 -6.42 0.45 -11.75
N SER A 184 -6.41 0.66 -10.42
CA SER A 184 -6.61 -0.42 -9.45
C SER A 184 -8.00 -1.06 -9.59
N ILE A 185 -9.04 -0.24 -9.78
CA ILE A 185 -10.41 -0.75 -9.95
C ILE A 185 -10.56 -1.41 -11.33
N ASP A 186 -9.96 -0.85 -12.38
CA ASP A 186 -10.04 -1.43 -13.72
C ASP A 186 -9.35 -2.80 -13.84
N SER A 187 -8.38 -3.07 -12.96
CA SER A 187 -7.71 -4.37 -12.84
C SER A 187 -8.59 -5.46 -12.19
N CYS A 188 -9.80 -5.12 -11.70
CA CYS A 188 -10.73 -6.12 -11.16
C CYS A 188 -11.28 -7.02 -12.28
N PRO A 189 -11.44 -8.34 -12.04
CA PRO A 189 -11.75 -9.31 -13.09
C PRO A 189 -13.19 -9.22 -13.62
N ASN A 190 -14.13 -8.70 -12.83
CA ASN A 190 -15.54 -8.68 -13.21
C ASN A 190 -16.18 -7.29 -13.05
N GLU A 191 -17.15 -7.02 -13.93
CA GLU A 191 -17.84 -5.72 -14.06
C GLU A 191 -18.67 -5.35 -12.81
N GLU A 192 -19.22 -6.35 -12.12
CA GLU A 192 -20.01 -6.13 -10.91
C GLU A 192 -19.13 -5.66 -9.74
N LEU A 193 -17.95 -6.26 -9.59
CA LEU A 193 -16.93 -5.87 -8.62
C LEU A 193 -16.43 -4.46 -8.93
N LYS A 194 -16.16 -4.14 -10.21
CA LYS A 194 -15.81 -2.76 -10.62
C LYS A 194 -16.87 -1.77 -10.14
N ARG A 195 -18.17 -2.04 -10.38
CA ARG A 195 -19.28 -1.20 -9.88
C ARG A 195 -19.27 -1.05 -8.36
N LYS A 196 -19.09 -2.15 -7.60
CA LYS A 196 -19.03 -2.11 -6.13
C LYS A 196 -17.85 -1.29 -5.62
N MET A 197 -16.68 -1.48 -6.23
CA MET A 197 -15.45 -0.75 -5.88
C MET A 197 -15.56 0.75 -6.20
N TYR A 198 -16.17 1.12 -7.33
CA TYR A 198 -16.48 2.52 -7.61
C TYR A 198 -17.55 3.11 -6.69
N SER A 199 -18.45 2.29 -6.14
CA SER A 199 -19.51 2.81 -5.26
C SER A 199 -19.00 3.28 -3.92
N SER A 200 -17.96 2.65 -3.37
CA SER A 200 -17.43 2.97 -2.04
C SER A 200 -15.91 2.85 -2.03
N ILE A 201 -15.24 4.00 -1.84
CA ILE A 201 -13.79 4.07 -1.76
C ILE A 201 -13.42 4.57 -0.37
N LEU A 202 -12.69 3.72 0.36
CA LEU A 202 -12.20 4.02 1.69
C LEU A 202 -10.77 4.57 1.60
N ILE A 203 -10.56 5.80 2.08
CA ILE A 203 -9.25 6.43 2.21
C ILE A 203 -8.83 6.40 3.69
N ILE A 204 -7.73 5.71 3.99
CA ILE A 204 -7.19 5.58 5.35
C ILE A 204 -5.72 6.02 5.41
N GLY A 205 -5.18 6.11 6.62
CA GLY A 205 -3.80 6.51 6.89
C GLY A 205 -3.68 7.91 7.51
N GLY A 206 -2.57 8.17 8.19
CA GLY A 206 -2.35 9.47 8.84
C GLY A 206 -2.08 10.63 7.88
N GLY A 207 -1.75 10.34 6.62
CA GLY A 207 -1.42 11.32 5.59
C GLY A 207 -2.61 11.92 4.84
N VAL A 208 -3.83 11.44 5.09
CA VAL A 208 -5.05 11.85 4.36
C VAL A 208 -5.96 12.77 5.17
N LYS A 209 -5.45 13.30 6.29
CA LYS A 209 -6.16 14.23 7.18
C LYS A 209 -6.22 15.67 6.64
N VAL A 210 -6.40 15.84 5.33
CA VAL A 210 -6.51 17.15 4.68
C VAL A 210 -7.98 17.49 4.50
N HIS A 211 -8.41 18.65 4.99
CA HIS A 211 -9.79 19.09 4.88
C HIS A 211 -10.21 19.25 3.40
N GLY A 212 -11.38 18.74 3.02
CA GLY A 212 -11.91 18.83 1.64
C GLY A 212 -11.35 17.81 0.64
N LEU A 213 -10.37 16.98 1.03
CA LEU A 213 -9.77 15.95 0.16
C LEU A 213 -10.81 14.95 -0.37
N ASN A 214 -11.78 14.56 0.46
CA ASN A 214 -12.85 13.64 0.09
C ASN A 214 -13.72 14.18 -1.06
N LEU A 215 -14.19 15.43 -0.94
CA LEU A 215 -15.02 16.07 -1.95
C LEU A 215 -14.24 16.31 -3.24
N TRP A 216 -12.97 16.73 -3.12
CA TRP A 216 -12.10 16.90 -4.28
C TRP A 216 -11.91 15.59 -5.06
N LEU A 217 -11.55 14.51 -4.37
CA LEU A 217 -11.37 13.21 -5.01
C LEU A 217 -12.69 12.72 -5.62
N GLN A 218 -13.81 12.87 -4.91
CA GLN A 218 -15.13 12.48 -5.40
C GLN A 218 -15.46 13.18 -6.72
N ASN A 219 -15.28 14.49 -6.79
CA ASN A 219 -15.51 15.27 -8.02
C ASN A 219 -14.56 14.85 -9.13
N LYS A 220 -13.27 14.65 -8.81
CA LYS A 220 -12.26 14.28 -9.80
C LYS A 220 -12.52 12.89 -10.40
N LEU A 221 -12.94 11.92 -9.57
CA LEU A 221 -13.28 10.57 -10.02
C LEU A 221 -14.62 10.56 -10.78
N ALA A 222 -15.63 11.29 -10.33
CA ALA A 222 -16.94 11.35 -11.00
C ALA A 222 -16.86 11.79 -12.48
N LEU A 223 -15.84 12.56 -12.84
CA LEU A 223 -15.57 12.99 -14.21
C LEU A 223 -14.82 11.94 -15.06
N GLN A 224 -14.07 11.03 -14.42
CA GLN A 224 -13.20 10.06 -15.09
C GLN A 224 -13.78 8.64 -15.12
N ILE A 225 -14.73 8.32 -14.23
CA ILE A 225 -15.37 7.00 -14.18
C ILE A 225 -16.17 6.76 -15.48
N PRO A 226 -15.95 5.63 -16.18
CA PRO A 226 -16.75 5.26 -17.35
C PRO A 226 -18.24 5.15 -17.05
N TYR A 227 -19.09 5.57 -17.99
CA TYR A 227 -20.55 5.62 -17.81
C TYR A 227 -21.17 4.28 -17.37
N ILE A 228 -20.65 3.15 -17.86
CA ILE A 228 -21.12 1.79 -17.53
C ILE A 228 -20.93 1.41 -16.05
N TYR A 229 -20.00 2.08 -15.35
CA TYR A 229 -19.72 1.88 -13.93
C TYR A 229 -20.24 3.03 -13.06
N LYS A 230 -20.85 4.04 -13.67
CA LYS A 230 -21.33 5.21 -12.95
C LYS A 230 -22.45 4.79 -12.00
N THR A 231 -22.23 5.02 -10.71
CA THR A 231 -23.21 4.81 -9.65
C THR A 231 -23.98 6.09 -9.37
N GLU A 232 -25.19 5.97 -8.82
CA GLU A 232 -25.97 7.12 -8.33
C GLU A 232 -25.28 7.80 -7.14
N GLN A 233 -24.53 7.04 -6.34
CA GLN A 233 -23.81 7.53 -5.16
C GLN A 233 -22.38 6.98 -5.15
N LEU A 234 -21.42 7.82 -5.56
CA LEU A 234 -19.99 7.60 -5.33
C LEU A 234 -19.67 8.09 -3.93
N GLU A 235 -19.36 7.18 -3.00
CA GLU A 235 -19.01 7.52 -1.63
C GLU A 235 -17.48 7.45 -1.42
N ILE A 236 -16.89 8.58 -1.01
CA ILE A 236 -15.50 8.66 -0.57
C ILE A 236 -15.48 8.76 0.95
N VAL A 237 -15.16 7.67 1.64
CA VAL A 237 -15.13 7.60 3.10
C VAL A 237 -13.71 7.85 3.59
N THR A 238 -13.50 8.89 4.38
CA THR A 238 -12.19 9.15 5.02
C THR A 238 -12.17 8.77 6.50
N SER A 239 -13.28 8.94 7.22
CA SER A 239 -13.37 8.67 8.67
C SER A 239 -14.55 7.72 8.96
N PRO A 240 -14.40 6.40 8.71
CA PRO A 240 -15.48 5.46 8.95
C PRO A 240 -15.79 5.38 10.45
N LYS A 241 -17.05 5.59 10.84
CA LYS A 241 -17.52 5.53 12.24
C LYS A 241 -16.74 6.46 13.19
N ASP A 242 -16.34 7.64 12.71
CA ASP A 242 -15.56 8.63 13.47
C ASP A 242 -14.23 8.09 14.04
N ILE A 243 -13.68 7.06 13.40
CA ILE A 243 -12.39 6.49 13.74
C ILE A 243 -11.29 7.34 13.10
N ASP A 244 -10.23 7.63 13.85
CA ASP A 244 -9.01 8.22 13.29
C ASP A 244 -8.52 7.35 12.11
N PRO A 245 -8.43 7.91 10.88
CA PRO A 245 -8.00 7.17 9.69
C PRO A 245 -6.61 6.52 9.85
N ALA A 246 -5.74 7.09 10.70
CA ALA A 246 -4.42 6.54 11.01
C ALA A 246 -4.48 5.24 11.85
N SER A 247 -5.57 5.03 12.58
CA SER A 247 -5.76 3.88 13.49
C SER A 247 -6.67 2.81 12.90
N THR A 248 -7.34 3.06 11.76
CA THR A 248 -8.32 2.13 11.17
C THR A 248 -7.75 0.74 10.95
N VAL A 249 -6.53 0.63 10.44
CA VAL A 249 -5.85 -0.67 10.22
C VAL A 249 -5.66 -1.43 11.53
N TRP A 250 -5.14 -0.76 12.56
CA TRP A 250 -4.92 -1.36 13.87
C TRP A 250 -6.21 -1.81 14.55
N LYS A 251 -7.29 -1.03 14.40
CA LYS A 251 -8.61 -1.44 14.89
C LYS A 251 -9.15 -2.65 14.12
N GLY A 252 -8.94 -2.71 12.80
CA GLY A 252 -9.28 -3.87 11.98
C GLY A 252 -8.53 -5.13 12.44
N ALA A 253 -7.22 -5.01 12.71
CA ALA A 253 -6.41 -6.12 13.23
C ALA A 253 -6.88 -6.58 14.62
N ALA A 254 -7.24 -5.65 15.51
CA ALA A 254 -7.80 -5.99 16.81
C ALA A 254 -9.13 -6.75 16.67
N VAL A 255 -10.03 -6.31 15.78
CA VAL A 255 -11.28 -7.03 15.48
C VAL A 255 -10.99 -8.42 14.93
N MET A 256 -10.05 -8.54 13.98
CA MET A 256 -9.63 -9.81 13.41
C MET A 256 -9.18 -10.79 14.51
N SER A 257 -8.39 -10.33 15.49
CA SER A 257 -7.90 -11.17 16.60
C SER A 257 -8.99 -11.71 17.51
N CYS A 258 -10.17 -11.10 17.50
CA CYS A 258 -11.33 -11.51 18.31
C CYS A 258 -12.30 -12.41 17.53
N LEU A 259 -12.06 -12.68 16.24
CA LEU A 259 -12.88 -13.61 15.46
C LEU A 259 -12.60 -15.05 15.91
N GLU A 260 -13.64 -15.89 15.90
CA GLU A 260 -13.50 -17.31 16.24
C GLU A 260 -12.49 -18.03 15.32
N SER A 261 -12.53 -17.69 14.02
CA SER A 261 -11.60 -18.21 13.01
C SER A 261 -10.16 -17.73 13.18
N ALA A 262 -9.89 -16.68 13.96
CA ALA A 262 -8.53 -16.21 14.18
C ALA A 262 -7.66 -17.26 14.87
N SER A 263 -8.28 -18.14 15.66
CA SER A 263 -7.61 -19.27 16.32
C SER A 263 -6.89 -20.20 15.34
N GLU A 264 -7.39 -20.28 14.10
CA GLU A 264 -6.83 -21.11 13.02
C GLU A 264 -5.63 -20.45 12.32
N LEU A 265 -5.37 -19.16 12.56
CA LEU A 265 -4.31 -18.40 11.88
C LEU A 265 -3.04 -18.25 12.73
N TRP A 266 -3.10 -18.55 14.03
CA TRP A 266 -1.94 -18.41 14.91
C TRP A 266 -0.87 -19.45 14.59
N ILE A 267 0.38 -18.99 14.53
CA ILE A 267 1.56 -19.83 14.36
C ILE A 267 2.32 -19.84 15.68
N ASN A 268 2.40 -21.00 16.32
CA ASN A 268 3.13 -21.16 17.57
C ASN A 268 4.61 -21.46 17.32
N GLN A 269 5.44 -21.22 18.34
CA GLN A 269 6.87 -21.46 18.27
C GLN A 269 7.23 -22.91 17.90
N ASN A 270 6.52 -23.90 18.47
CA ASN A 270 6.77 -25.31 18.17
C ASN A 270 6.44 -25.66 16.72
N GLU A 271 5.37 -25.08 16.17
CA GLU A 271 4.98 -25.29 14.79
C GLU A 271 5.98 -24.64 13.83
N TRP A 272 6.42 -23.41 14.12
CA TRP A 272 7.46 -22.73 13.36
C TRP A 272 8.78 -23.50 13.36
N ASN A 273 9.24 -23.96 14.53
CA ASN A 273 10.48 -24.72 14.64
C ASN A 273 10.43 -26.06 13.89
N ARG A 274 9.23 -26.64 13.73
CA ARG A 274 9.04 -27.93 13.06
C ARG A 274 8.83 -27.81 11.56
N TYR A 275 8.06 -26.82 11.11
CA TYR A 275 7.59 -26.71 9.73
C TYR A 275 8.16 -25.52 8.97
N GLY A 276 8.73 -24.52 9.66
CA GLY A 276 9.29 -23.31 9.05
C GLY A 276 8.29 -22.61 8.13
N LEU A 277 8.76 -22.15 6.96
CA LEU A 277 7.95 -21.44 5.96
C LEU A 277 6.73 -22.24 5.47
N LYS A 278 6.77 -23.57 5.48
CA LYS A 278 5.67 -24.41 4.99
C LYS A 278 4.35 -24.09 5.69
N ILE A 279 4.39 -23.72 6.97
CA ILE A 279 3.17 -23.44 7.74
C ILE A 279 2.40 -22.21 7.24
N LEU A 280 3.07 -21.27 6.57
CA LEU A 280 2.42 -20.07 6.05
C LEU A 280 1.37 -20.42 5.00
N ARG A 281 1.57 -21.47 4.20
CA ARG A 281 0.56 -21.94 3.23
C ARG A 281 -0.72 -22.46 3.88
N GLU A 282 -0.62 -22.97 5.09
CA GLU A 282 -1.75 -23.56 5.82
C GLU A 282 -2.44 -22.54 6.73
N ARG A 283 -1.68 -21.59 7.30
CA ARG A 283 -2.14 -20.68 8.35
C ARG A 283 -2.33 -19.23 7.91
N ALA A 284 -1.79 -18.80 6.76
CA ALA A 284 -1.93 -17.42 6.32
C ALA A 284 -3.38 -17.13 5.86
N PRO A 285 -3.96 -15.97 6.20
CA PRO A 285 -5.29 -15.58 5.73
C PRO A 285 -5.30 -15.12 4.26
N PHE A 286 -4.19 -15.29 3.54
CA PHE A 286 -3.99 -14.97 2.14
C PHE A 286 -3.10 -16.04 1.51
N ILE A 287 -3.10 -16.12 0.19
CA ILE A 287 -2.26 -17.06 -0.55
C ILE A 287 -0.79 -16.68 -0.34
N TRP A 288 -0.05 -17.56 0.35
CA TRP A 288 1.39 -17.50 0.55
C TRP A 288 2.12 -18.24 -0.58
#